data_AF-A0A0E3NUB2-F1
#
_entry.id   AF-A0A0E3NUB2-F1
#
_cell.length_a   1.000
_cell.length_b   1.000
_cell.length_c   1.000
_cell.angle_alpha   90.00
_cell.angle_beta   90.00
_cell.angle_gamma   90.00
#
_symmetry.space_group_name_H-M   'P 1'
#
loop_
_entity.id
_entity.type
_entity.pdbx_description
1 polymer ?
#
loop_
_entity_poly.entity_id
_entity_poly.type
_entity_poly.pdbx_seq_one_letter_code
_entity_poly.pdbx_strand_id
1 'polypeptide(L)' 'MWAYFKTVYRFVFDTESGDYVAYASMHEEKEEKLGDNWFG' A
#
# COMPACT_ATOMS: atom_id res chain seq x y z
N MET A 1 -9.37 14.38 -5.27
CA MET A 1 -8.11 14.79 -4.62
C MET A 1 -8.31 14.72 -3.11
N TRP A 2 -7.58 13.86 -2.40
CA TRP A 2 -7.70 13.72 -0.94
C TRP A 2 -6.99 14.88 -0.23
N ALA A 3 -7.66 16.03 -0.08
CA ALA A 3 -7.08 17.29 0.40
C ALA A 3 -6.60 17.30 1.88
N TYR A 4 -6.73 16.18 2.60
CA TYR A 4 -6.43 16.10 4.04
C TYR A 4 -5.26 15.16 4.38
N PHE A 5 -4.82 14.32 3.45
CA PHE A 5 -3.82 13.30 3.72
C PHE A 5 -2.56 13.54 2.89
N LYS A 6 -1.45 13.76 3.60
CA LYS A 6 -0.11 13.90 2.99
C LYS A 6 0.36 12.58 2.37
N THR A 7 0.03 11.46 3.04
CA THR A 7 0.40 10.10 2.63
C THR A 7 -0.74 9.15 2.98
N VAL A 8 -1.01 8.21 2.08
CA VAL A 8 -2.01 7.14 2.22
C VAL A 8 -1.30 5.82 2.13
N TYR A 9 -1.57 4.92 3.06
CA TYR A 9 -1.09 3.54 3.02
C TYR A 9 -2.27 2.61 2.70
N ARG A 10 -2.13 1.77 1.67
CA ARG A 10 -3.10 0.73 1.31
C ARG A 10 -2.47 -0.65 1.52
N PHE A 11 -3.16 -1.48 2.29
CA PHE A 11 -2.76 -2.85 2.58
C PHE A 11 -3.75 -3.80 1.94
N VAL A 12 -3.26 -4.71 1.11
CA VAL A 12 -4.07 -5.73 0.42
C VAL A 12 -3.61 -7.09 0.92
N PHE A 13 -4.55 -7.85 1.47
CA PHE A 13 -4.31 -9.21 1.96
C PHE A 13 -5.08 -10.19 1.09
N ASP A 14 -4.37 -11.12 0.48
CA ASP A 14 -4.95 -12.24 -0.24
C ASP A 14 -5.19 -13.39 0.74
N THR A 15 -6.46 -13.66 1.01
CA THR A 15 -6.85 -14.70 1.98
C THR A 15 -6.66 -16.12 1.46
N GLU A 16 -6.52 -16.31 0.14
CA GLU A 16 -6.34 -17.63 -0.48
C GLU A 16 -4.87 -18.03 -0.52
N SER A 17 -3.97 -17.13 -0.93
CA SER A 17 -2.53 -17.39 -0.97
C SER A 17 -1.82 -17.07 0.36
N GLY A 18 -2.42 -16.23 1.20
CA GLY A 18 -1.76 -15.67 2.38
C GLY A 18 -0.77 -14.55 2.04
N ASP A 19 -0.72 -14.12 0.77
CA ASP A 19 0.15 -13.05 0.34
C ASP A 19 -0.34 -11.69 0.83
N TYR A 20 0.61 -10.78 0.97
CA TYR A 20 0.34 -9.44 1.44
C TYR A 20 1.14 -8.43 0.64
N VAL A 21 0.46 -7.33 0.26
CA VAL A 21 1.05 -6.24 -0.52
C VAL A 21 0.71 -4.91 0.13
N ALA A 22 1.73 -4.07 0.31
CA ALA A 22 1.58 -2.71 0.80
C ALA A 22 1.87 -1.69 -0.32
N TYR A 23 1.04 -0.65 -0.40
CA TYR A 23 1.22 0.49 -1.28
C TYR A 23 1.23 1.78 -0.47
N ALA A 24 2.07 2.73 -0.88
CA ALA A 24 1.98 4.11 -0.42
C ALA A 24 1.63 5.01 -1.60
N SER A 25 0.74 5.97 -1.34
CA SER A 25 0.46 7.07 -2.26
C SER A 25 0.67 8.37 -1.52
N MET A 26 1.59 9.21 -2.00
CA MET A 26 1.74 10.59 -1.53
C MET A 26 0.97 11.53 -2.44
N HIS A 27 0.43 12.60 -1.88
CA HIS A 27 -0.27 13.62 -2.66
C HIS A 27 0.69 14.20 -3.72
N GLU A 28 0.29 14.14 -4.99
CA GLU A 28 1.06 14.54 -6.19
C GLU A 28 2.15 13.56 -6.67
N GLU A 29 2.32 12.40 -6.03
CA GLU A 29 3.26 11.36 -6.49
C GLU A 29 2.53 10.06 -6.91
N LYS A 30 3.15 9.31 -7.82
CA LYS A 30 2.62 8.02 -8.32
C LYS A 30 2.62 7.00 -7.18
N GLU A 31 1.56 6.19 -7.07
CA GLU A 31 1.48 5.11 -6.08
C GLU A 31 2.71 4.20 -6.19
N GLU A 32 3.43 4.05 -5.08
CA GLU A 32 4.62 3.22 -4.95
C GLU A 32 4.26 1.93 -4.22
N LYS A 33 4.63 0.80 -4.82
CA LYS A 33 4.52 -0.51 -4.15
C LYS A 33 5.66 -0.60 -3.14
N LEU A 34 5.32 -0.64 -1.85
CA LEU A 34 6.30 -0.67 -0.77
C LEU A 34 6.92 -2.05 -0.55
N GLY A 35 6.25 -3.11 -0.99
CA GLY A 35 6.79 -4.47 -0.95
C GLY A 35 5.72 -5.56 -1.04
N ASP A 36 6.19 -6.76 -1.41
CA ASP A 36 5.52 -8.04 -1.19
C ASP A 36 6.12 -8.69 0.07
N ASN A 37 5.28 -9.40 0.82
CA ASN A 37 5.50 -9.75 2.22
C ASN A 37 6.87 -10.35 2.64
N TRP A 38 7.29 -10.02 3.89
CA TRP A 38 8.25 -10.75 4.74
C TRP A 38 7.66 -10.85 6.15
N PHE A 39 6.62 -11.66 6.33
CA PHE A 39 6.28 -12.22 7.64
C PHE A 39 6.57 -13.71 7.55
N GLY A 40 7.71 -14.10 8.13
CA GLY A 40 8.19 -15.48 8.17
C GLY A 40 7.36 -16.38 9.08
#